data_AF-A0A3P9MED6-F1
#
_entry.id   AF-A0A3P9MED6-F1
#
_cell.length_a   1.000
_cell.length_b   1.000
_cell.length_c   1.000
_cell.angle_alpha   90.00
_cell.angle_beta   90.00
_cell.angle_gamma   90.00
#
_symmetry.space_group_name_H-M   'P 1'
#
loop_
_entity.id
_entity.type
_entity.pdbx_description
1 polymer ?
#
loop_
_entity_poly.entity_id
_entity_poly.type
_entity_poly.pdbx_seq_one_letter_code
_entity_poly.pdbx_strand_id
1 'polypeptide(L)'
;MPPFLPLQPVLGEDKVIQPGGEVIAAEGDSLTLNCTFETSDTFPTLFWYKQEVNSYPNSSPQFLIKEYSDETEKFSVKHDKQQKEFHVQISSAAVTDSAVYYCAVTPTFFFCELIFVSGSKTP
;
A
#
# COMPACT_ATOMS: atom_id res chain seq x y z
N MET A 1 30.10 -38.38 -9.48
CA MET A 1 29.32 -37.76 -8.39
C MET A 1 29.47 -36.26 -8.55
N PRO A 2 28.48 -35.56 -9.12
CA PRO A 2 28.62 -34.13 -9.37
C PRO A 2 28.59 -33.37 -8.03
N PRO A 3 29.30 -32.25 -7.90
CA PRO A 3 29.30 -31.47 -6.67
C PRO A 3 27.91 -30.89 -6.45
N PHE A 4 27.39 -31.08 -5.24
CA PHE A 4 26.20 -30.40 -4.77
C PHE A 4 26.47 -28.90 -4.78
N LEU A 5 25.90 -28.20 -5.76
CA LEU A 5 25.79 -26.75 -5.71
C LEU A 5 24.84 -26.42 -4.55
N PRO A 6 25.20 -25.50 -3.63
CA PRO A 6 24.22 -24.95 -2.72
C PRO A 6 23.14 -24.27 -3.57
N LEU A 7 21.89 -24.65 -3.38
CA LEU A 7 20.75 -23.90 -3.91
C LEU A 7 20.88 -22.48 -3.33
N GLN A 8 21.30 -21.53 -4.17
CA GLN A 8 21.27 -20.13 -3.79
C GLN A 8 19.81 -19.78 -3.45
N PRO A 9 19.53 -19.15 -2.30
CA PRO A 9 18.26 -18.46 -2.15
C PRO A 9 18.26 -17.30 -3.14
N VAL A 10 17.73 -17.51 -4.34
CA VAL A 10 17.40 -16.41 -5.24
C VAL A 10 16.06 -15.87 -4.75
N LEU A 11 16.13 -15.02 -3.74
CA LEU A 11 15.02 -14.15 -3.41
C LEU A 11 15.65 -12.85 -2.93
N GLY A 12 15.89 -11.93 -3.86
CA GLY A 12 16.16 -10.55 -3.46
C GLY A 12 14.98 -10.11 -2.59
N GLU A 13 15.30 -9.48 -1.47
CA GLU A 13 14.34 -9.14 -0.42
C GLU A 13 13.22 -8.31 -1.02
N ASP A 14 12.02 -8.89 -1.15
CA ASP A 14 10.83 -8.13 -1.53
C ASP A 14 10.61 -7.07 -0.45
N LYS A 15 10.49 -5.81 -0.87
CA LYS A 15 10.38 -4.67 0.03
C LYS A 15 9.30 -3.72 -0.47
N VAL A 16 8.54 -3.17 0.47
CA VAL A 16 7.66 -2.04 0.23
C VAL A 16 8.20 -0.85 1.00
N ILE A 17 8.18 0.32 0.36
CA ILE A 17 8.63 1.59 0.90
C ILE A 17 7.47 2.57 0.77
N GLN A 18 6.91 2.95 1.91
CA GLN A 18 5.92 4.02 2.01
C GLN A 18 6.56 5.17 2.79
N PRO A 19 6.24 6.43 2.48
CA PRO A 19 6.66 7.53 3.33
C PRO A 19 5.93 7.42 4.66
N GLY A 20 6.66 7.04 5.71
CA GLY A 20 6.12 7.02 7.06
C GLY A 20 5.67 8.40 7.51
N GLY A 21 4.54 8.44 8.22
CA GLY A 21 4.01 9.67 8.81
C GLY A 21 2.50 9.82 8.67
N GLU A 22 2.02 10.94 9.18
CA GLU A 22 0.63 11.36 9.05
C GLU A 22 0.46 12.20 7.78
N VAL A 23 -0.46 11.80 6.92
CA VAL A 23 -0.93 12.55 5.76
C VAL A 23 -2.27 13.17 6.15
N ILE A 24 -2.28 14.50 6.24
CA ILE A 24 -3.47 15.27 6.60
C ILE A 24 -4.09 15.80 5.32
N ALA A 25 -5.40 15.60 5.14
CA ALA A 25 -6.15 16.18 4.04
C ALA A 25 -7.39 16.93 4.57
N ALA A 26 -7.72 18.06 3.95
CA ALA A 26 -8.96 18.75 4.26
C ALA A 26 -10.16 17.96 3.70
N GLU A 27 -11.32 18.13 4.33
CA GLU A 27 -12.55 17.52 3.84
C GLU A 27 -12.86 17.97 2.41
N GLY A 28 -13.05 17.02 1.49
CA GLY A 28 -13.28 17.29 0.07
C GLY A 28 -12.02 17.36 -0.79
N ASP A 29 -10.82 17.40 -0.19
CA ASP A 29 -9.57 17.39 -0.95
C ASP A 29 -9.21 15.98 -1.43
N SER A 30 -8.43 15.90 -2.51
CA SER A 30 -7.83 14.65 -2.95
C SER A 30 -6.42 14.49 -2.37
N LEU A 31 -6.08 13.28 -1.94
CA LEU A 31 -4.74 12.95 -1.47
C LEU A 31 -4.23 11.71 -2.18
N THR A 32 -2.90 11.61 -2.30
CA THR A 32 -2.23 10.44 -2.88
C THR A 32 -1.35 9.79 -1.82
N LEU A 33 -1.57 8.50 -1.58
CA LEU A 33 -0.76 7.67 -0.72
C LEU A 33 0.31 7.01 -1.58
N ASN A 34 1.55 7.36 -1.30
CA ASN A 34 2.67 6.88 -2.10
C ASN A 34 3.13 5.50 -1.62
N CYS A 35 3.37 4.60 -2.57
CA CYS A 35 4.01 3.31 -2.31
C CYS A 35 5.00 3.02 -3.44
N THR A 36 6.22 2.67 -3.05
CA THR A 36 7.26 2.15 -3.93
C THR A 36 7.61 0.74 -3.48
N PHE A 37 8.02 -0.11 -4.41
CA PHE A 37 8.34 -1.49 -4.08
C PHE A 37 9.63 -1.95 -4.75
N GLU A 38 10.30 -2.91 -4.14
CA GLU A 38 11.40 -3.65 -4.73
C GLU A 38 11.03 -5.12 -4.68
N THR A 39 11.15 -5.81 -5.79
CA THR A 39 10.86 -7.24 -5.87
C THR A 39 11.74 -7.87 -6.93
N SER A 40 12.09 -9.14 -6.70
CA SER A 40 12.78 -9.98 -7.68
C SER A 40 11.80 -10.72 -8.59
N ASP A 41 10.50 -10.67 -8.31
CA ASP A 41 9.48 -11.30 -9.13
C ASP A 41 9.29 -10.54 -10.45
N THR A 42 9.04 -11.28 -11.52
CA THR A 42 8.73 -10.73 -12.84
C THR A 42 7.27 -10.29 -12.93
N PHE A 43 6.38 -10.89 -12.11
CA PHE A 43 4.95 -10.61 -12.09
C PHE A 43 4.42 -10.39 -10.65
N PRO A 44 4.96 -9.41 -9.92
CA PRO A 44 4.49 -9.08 -8.58
C PRO A 44 3.05 -8.58 -8.64
N THR A 45 2.22 -8.96 -7.65
CA THR A 45 0.90 -8.35 -7.45
C THR A 45 0.92 -7.44 -6.24
N LEU A 46 0.42 -6.22 -6.41
CA LEU A 46 0.36 -5.19 -5.36
C LEU A 46 -1.05 -4.97 -4.84
N PHE A 47 -1.11 -4.66 -3.54
CA PHE A 47 -2.34 -4.53 -2.77
C PHE A 47 -2.26 -3.32 -1.86
N TRP A 48 -3.40 -2.67 -1.68
CA TRP A 48 -3.66 -1.72 -0.61
C TRP A 48 -4.65 -2.33 0.37
N TYR A 49 -4.40 -2.10 1.65
CA TYR A 49 -5.27 -2.43 2.76
C TYR A 49 -5.58 -1.18 3.58
N LYS A 50 -6.77 -1.14 4.17
CA LYS A 50 -7.24 -0.09 5.07
C LYS A 50 -7.52 -0.70 6.44
N GLN A 51 -7.05 -0.08 7.52
CA GLN A 51 -7.36 -0.45 8.89
C GLN A 51 -7.95 0.77 9.60
N GLU A 52 -9.21 0.66 10.02
CA GLU A 52 -9.93 1.74 10.69
C GLU A 52 -9.24 2.13 12.02
N VAL A 53 -9.08 3.44 12.28
CA VAL A 53 -8.44 3.95 13.52
C VAL A 53 -9.15 3.45 14.78
N ASN A 54 -10.48 3.40 14.75
CA ASN A 54 -11.31 2.94 15.88
C ASN A 54 -11.04 1.49 16.29
N SER A 55 -10.42 0.71 15.41
CA SER A 55 -10.17 -0.71 15.59
C SER A 55 -8.68 -1.06 15.63
N TYR A 56 -7.80 -0.06 15.47
CA TYR A 56 -6.35 -0.21 15.62
C TYR A 56 -5.94 -0.30 17.10
N PRO A 57 -5.03 -1.19 17.50
CA PRO A 57 -4.28 -2.17 16.69
C PRO A 57 -4.93 -3.56 16.60
N ASN A 58 -6.10 -3.77 17.21
CA ASN A 58 -6.66 -5.11 17.44
C ASN A 58 -7.41 -5.73 16.24
N SER A 59 -7.77 -4.96 15.21
CA SER A 59 -8.41 -5.51 14.00
C SER A 59 -7.44 -5.72 12.86
N SER A 60 -7.62 -6.78 12.09
CA SER A 60 -6.87 -7.00 10.85
C SER A 60 -7.14 -5.90 9.81
N PRO A 61 -6.13 -5.47 9.03
CA PRO A 61 -6.35 -4.63 7.85
C PRO A 61 -7.31 -5.30 6.86
N GLN A 62 -8.21 -4.51 6.29
CA GLN A 62 -9.19 -4.94 5.30
C GLN A 62 -8.69 -4.63 3.89
N PHE A 63 -8.96 -5.52 2.94
CA PHE A 63 -8.60 -5.31 1.54
C PHE A 63 -9.29 -4.04 0.99
N LEU A 64 -8.51 -3.16 0.38
CA LEU A 64 -9.00 -1.95 -0.26
C LEU A 64 -9.05 -2.11 -1.78
N ILE A 65 -7.89 -2.28 -2.41
CA ILE A 65 -7.75 -2.31 -3.86
C ILE A 65 -6.44 -3.03 -4.26
N LYS A 66 -6.39 -3.64 -5.45
CA LYS A 66 -5.17 -4.24 -6.03
C LYS A 66 -4.92 -3.70 -7.44
N GLU A 67 -3.76 -4.01 -8.03
CA GLU A 67 -3.34 -3.44 -9.32
C GLU A 67 -4.30 -3.63 -10.51
N TYR A 68 -5.16 -4.65 -10.50
CA TYR A 68 -6.14 -4.90 -11.55
C TYR A 68 -7.59 -4.82 -11.05
N SER A 69 -7.83 -4.17 -9.91
CA SER A 69 -9.18 -3.91 -9.45
C SER A 69 -9.83 -2.79 -10.26
N ASP A 70 -11.15 -2.85 -10.42
CA ASP A 70 -11.92 -1.71 -10.91
C ASP A 70 -11.78 -0.53 -9.95
N GLU A 71 -11.46 0.64 -10.51
CA GLU A 71 -11.39 1.89 -9.76
C GLU A 71 -12.79 2.35 -9.38
N THR A 72 -12.90 3.03 -8.25
CA THR A 72 -14.16 3.61 -7.77
C THR A 72 -14.07 5.13 -7.79
N GLU A 73 -15.21 5.83 -7.65
CA GLU A 73 -15.21 7.29 -7.53
C GLU A 73 -14.36 7.79 -6.34
N LYS A 74 -14.16 6.92 -5.34
CA LYS A 74 -13.44 7.21 -4.12
C LYS A 74 -11.95 6.85 -4.16
N PHE A 75 -11.64 5.69 -4.73
CA PHE A 75 -10.29 5.13 -4.75
C PHE A 75 -9.85 4.81 -6.17
N SER A 76 -8.73 5.39 -6.57
CA SER A 76 -8.08 5.20 -7.87
C SER A 76 -6.63 4.77 -7.66
N VAL A 77 -6.03 4.10 -8.64
CA VAL A 77 -4.69 3.51 -8.52
C VAL A 77 -3.77 4.03 -9.61
N LYS A 78 -2.56 4.42 -9.24
CA LYS A 78 -1.49 4.81 -10.16
C LYS A 78 -0.35 3.80 -10.03
N HIS A 79 -0.31 2.85 -10.96
CA HIS A 79 0.72 1.81 -11.00
C HIS A 79 1.70 2.07 -12.15
N ASP A 80 2.96 2.32 -11.82
CA ASP A 80 4.07 2.30 -12.77
C ASP A 80 5.01 1.13 -12.47
N LYS A 81 4.98 0.11 -13.34
CA LYS A 81 5.82 -1.10 -13.20
C LYS A 81 7.29 -0.85 -13.48
N GLN A 82 7.64 0.17 -14.28
CA GLN A 82 9.03 0.48 -14.59
C GLN A 82 9.69 1.23 -13.44
N GLN A 83 8.97 2.18 -12.83
CA GLN A 83 9.42 2.93 -11.65
C GLN A 83 9.19 2.16 -10.34
N LYS A 84 8.49 1.01 -10.39
CA LYS A 84 8.09 0.21 -9.22
C LYS A 84 7.28 1.02 -8.21
N GLU A 85 6.27 1.73 -8.73
CA GLU A 85 5.39 2.62 -7.98
C GLU A 85 3.95 2.12 -8.00
N PHE A 86 3.26 2.16 -6.87
CA PHE A 86 1.89 1.70 -6.73
C PHE A 86 1.07 2.59 -5.79
N HIS A 87 0.77 3.80 -6.24
CA HIS A 87 0.11 4.80 -5.42
C HIS A 87 -1.41 4.59 -5.42
N VAL A 88 -2.08 4.86 -4.30
CA VAL A 88 -3.54 4.98 -4.25
C VAL A 88 -3.94 6.43 -4.05
N GLN A 89 -4.87 6.89 -4.87
CA GLN A 89 -5.46 8.21 -4.77
C GLN A 89 -6.83 8.10 -4.10
N ILE A 90 -7.03 8.90 -3.05
CA ILE A 90 -8.32 9.03 -2.36
C ILE A 90 -8.92 10.36 -2.81
N SER A 91 -10.09 10.28 -3.45
CA SER A 91 -10.84 11.46 -3.89
C SER A 91 -11.79 11.93 -2.79
N SER A 92 -11.95 13.25 -2.65
CA SER A 92 -12.89 13.88 -1.71
C SER A 92 -12.77 13.32 -0.29
N ALA A 93 -11.59 13.43 0.31
CA ALA A 93 -11.28 12.89 1.62
C ALA A 93 -12.34 13.31 2.65
N ALA A 94 -12.83 12.36 3.44
CA ALA A 94 -13.77 12.62 4.52
C ALA A 94 -13.13 12.23 5.86
N VAL A 95 -13.64 12.80 6.95
CA VAL A 95 -13.20 12.43 8.31
C VAL A 95 -13.36 10.92 8.55
N THR A 96 -14.37 10.30 7.93
CA THR A 96 -14.62 8.84 7.97
C THR A 96 -13.59 8.00 7.22
N ASP A 97 -12.76 8.62 6.38
CA ASP A 97 -11.65 7.94 5.70
C ASP A 97 -10.38 7.91 6.55
N SER A 98 -10.41 8.53 7.74
CA SER A 98 -9.27 8.54 8.65
C SER A 98 -8.95 7.13 9.12
N ALA A 99 -7.88 6.57 8.59
CA ALA A 99 -7.49 5.17 8.74
C ALA A 99 -6.00 5.01 8.54
N VAL A 100 -5.50 3.83 8.89
CA VAL A 100 -4.14 3.40 8.56
C VAL A 100 -4.18 2.63 7.26
N TYR A 101 -3.37 3.06 6.28
CA TYR A 101 -3.29 2.43 4.97
C TYR A 101 -1.96 1.69 4.78
N TYR A 102 -2.04 0.47 4.26
CA TYR A 102 -0.89 -0.42 4.06
C TYR A 102 -0.78 -0.86 2.62
N CYS A 103 0.41 -0.72 2.04
CA CYS A 103 0.78 -1.28 0.76
C CYS A 103 1.48 -2.63 0.98
N ALA A 104 1.19 -3.60 0.12
CA ALA A 104 1.80 -4.93 0.16
C ALA A 104 2.10 -5.43 -1.25
N VAL A 105 3.15 -6.24 -1.37
CA VAL A 105 3.55 -6.94 -2.61
C VAL A 105 3.57 -8.45 -2.34
N THR A 106 3.18 -9.26 -3.33
CA THR A 106 3.24 -10.72 -3.28
C THR A 106 4.18 -11.22 -4.40
N PRO A 107 4.93 -12.33 -4.20
CA PRO A 107 4.46 -13.60 -3.62
C PRO A 107 4.73 -13.79 -2.12
N THR A 108 5.55 -12.94 -1.50
CA THR A 108 5.96 -13.13 -0.09
C THR A 108 5.20 -12.24 0.89
N PHE A 109 4.62 -12.88 1.91
CA PHE A 109 3.95 -12.23 3.03
C PHE A 109 4.98 -11.58 3.97
N PHE A 110 5.56 -10.42 3.62
CA PHE A 110 6.31 -9.62 4.58
C PHE A 110 5.97 -8.11 4.50
N PHE A 111 5.65 -7.58 5.69
CA PHE A 111 5.20 -6.23 6.07
C PHE A 111 6.32 -5.17 5.86
N CYS A 112 6.15 -3.84 5.81
CA CYS A 112 5.23 -2.86 6.43
C CYS A 112 5.58 -1.44 5.90
N GLU A 113 4.65 -0.46 5.87
CA GLU A 113 4.80 0.83 6.60
C GLU A 113 3.44 1.55 6.77
N LEU A 114 3.36 2.42 7.78
CA LEU A 114 2.14 3.09 8.27
C LEU A 114 1.94 4.43 7.55
N ILE A 115 0.79 4.62 6.90
CA ILE A 115 0.31 5.98 6.60
C ILE A 115 -0.94 6.24 7.44
N PHE A 116 -0.85 7.21 8.34
CA PHE A 116 -2.02 7.72 9.04
C PHE A 116 -2.67 8.76 8.17
N VAL A 117 -3.89 8.51 7.71
CA VAL A 117 -4.70 9.55 7.07
C VAL A 117 -5.58 10.20 8.13
N SER A 118 -5.54 11.52 8.25
CA SER A 118 -6.52 12.27 9.04
C SER A 118 -7.25 13.30 8.19
N GLY A 119 -8.58 13.28 8.28
CA GLY A 119 -9.45 14.27 7.67
C GLY A 119 -9.63 15.47 8.60
N SER A 120 -9.25 16.68 8.16
CA SER A 120 -9.51 17.91 8.91
C SER A 120 -10.71 18.67 8.36
N LYS A 121 -11.68 19.00 9.23
CA LYS A 121 -12.80 19.88 8.88
C LYS A 121 -12.33 21.33 8.89
N THR A 122 -12.20 21.95 7.72
CA THR A 122 -11.98 23.39 7.60
C THR A 122 -13.23 24.15 8.12
N PRO A 123 -13.07 25.23 8.90
CA PRO A 123 -14.18 25.99 9.48
C PRO A 123 -14.99 26.77 8.44
#